data_AF-A0A8C4TVA5-F1
#
_entry.id   AF-A0A8C4TVA5-F1
#
_cell.length_a   1.000
_cell.length_b   1.000
_cell.length_c   1.000
_cell.angle_alpha   90.00
_cell.angle_beta   90.00
_cell.angle_gamma   90.00
#
_symmetry.space_group_name_H-M   'P 1'
#
loop_
_entity.id
_entity.type
_entity.pdbx_description
1 polymer ?
#
loop_
_entity_poly.entity_id
_entity_poly.type
_entity_poly.pdbx_seq_one_letter_code
_entity_poly.pdbx_strand_id
1 'polypeptide(L)'
;MDADALQKLIHLLQATDDPLIQEQALITLSNSAAFSVNQDIIRNLDGLSIIGRMLSDCVPKVKEKALNALNNLSMNIKNQEEIQVYITQVCRSIESAPLNSELQLAGLRLLTNMSVTSDYHHKMINSIPCFLHLLSEGTERTQIQVLKVLVNLSANPAMTRHLLRAQVPSLLLLFGNCTHRDILLRALAFAANLKKNVNNEDGTMIQDQYSEDSIFFILCRDSAPFTQKLASLLHHPDTEVKEQVVRLLTQ
;
A
#
# COMPACT_ATOMS: atom_id res chain seq x y z
N MET A 1 -17.75 21.33 7.84
CA MET A 1 -18.89 21.61 6.95
C MET A 1 -20.12 21.06 7.65
N ASP A 2 -21.28 21.69 7.54
CA ASP A 2 -22.50 21.10 8.11
C ASP A 2 -23.01 19.92 7.24
N ALA A 3 -23.93 19.14 7.80
CA ALA A 3 -24.48 17.95 7.15
C ALA A 3 -25.24 18.30 5.85
N ASP A 4 -25.95 19.43 5.82
CA ASP A 4 -26.73 19.85 4.65
C ASP A 4 -25.83 20.17 3.45
N ALA A 5 -24.70 20.83 3.67
CA ALA A 5 -23.74 21.12 2.61
C ALA A 5 -23.04 19.85 2.12
N LEU A 6 -22.71 18.90 3.01
CA LEU A 6 -22.18 17.59 2.62
C LEU A 6 -23.20 16.82 1.77
N GLN A 7 -24.46 16.81 2.19
CA GLN A 7 -25.55 16.16 1.46
C GLN A 7 -25.73 16.78 0.07
N LYS A 8 -25.65 18.10 -0.06
CA LYS A 8 -25.72 18.78 -1.38
C LYS A 8 -24.56 18.39 -2.30
N LEU A 9 -23.33 18.29 -1.79
CA LEU A 9 -22.17 17.84 -2.57
C LEU A 9 -22.32 16.38 -3.02
N ILE A 10 -22.81 15.52 -2.14
CA ILE A 10 -23.06 14.11 -2.45
C ILE A 10 -24.15 13.97 -3.53
N HIS A 11 -25.25 14.73 -3.42
CA HIS A 11 -26.28 14.76 -4.48
C HIS A 11 -25.74 15.31 -5.80
N LEU A 12 -24.90 16.34 -5.75
CA LEU A 12 -24.28 16.90 -6.96
C LEU A 12 -23.46 15.84 -7.70
N LEU A 13 -22.68 15.03 -6.98
CA LEU A 13 -21.93 13.91 -7.58
C LEU A 13 -22.83 12.86 -8.24
N GLN A 14 -24.03 12.62 -7.70
CA GLN A 14 -24.98 11.66 -8.29
C GLN A 14 -25.70 12.22 -9.51
N ALA A 15 -25.89 13.55 -9.57
CA ALA A 15 -26.73 14.19 -10.57
C ALA A 15 -25.96 14.68 -11.81
N THR A 16 -24.62 14.67 -11.78
CA THR A 16 -23.79 15.23 -12.85
C THR A 16 -22.84 14.20 -13.45
N ASP A 17 -22.74 14.21 -14.77
CA ASP A 17 -21.74 13.46 -15.54
C ASP A 17 -20.56 14.37 -15.99
N ASP A 18 -20.57 15.65 -15.62
CA ASP A 18 -19.50 16.60 -15.96
C ASP A 18 -18.25 16.31 -15.11
N PRO A 19 -17.12 15.90 -15.72
CA PRO A 19 -15.91 15.56 -14.98
C PRO A 19 -15.35 16.72 -14.16
N LEU A 20 -15.47 17.96 -14.62
CA LEU A 20 -14.96 19.12 -13.90
C LEU A 20 -15.76 19.40 -12.63
N ILE A 21 -17.08 19.23 -12.70
CA ILE A 21 -17.96 19.36 -11.54
C ILE A 21 -17.71 18.21 -10.57
N GLN A 22 -17.58 16.98 -11.07
CA GLN A 22 -17.26 15.81 -10.26
C GLN A 22 -15.92 15.98 -9.52
N GLU A 23 -14.88 16.42 -10.22
CA GLU A 23 -13.56 16.69 -9.63
C GLU A 23 -13.66 17.73 -8.51
N GLN A 24 -14.31 18.87 -8.75
CA GLN A 24 -14.40 19.94 -7.76
C GLN A 24 -15.22 19.52 -6.54
N ALA A 25 -16.31 18.78 -6.74
CA ALA A 25 -17.11 18.24 -5.64
C ALA A 25 -16.32 17.21 -4.82
N LEU A 26 -15.57 16.30 -5.47
CA LEU A 26 -14.71 15.32 -4.79
C LEU A 26 -13.55 15.98 -4.03
N ILE A 27 -12.94 17.04 -4.57
CA ILE A 27 -11.90 17.81 -3.85
C ILE A 27 -12.49 18.41 -2.58
N THR A 28 -13.67 19.04 -2.67
CA THR A 28 -14.33 19.66 -1.52
C THR A 28 -14.74 18.61 -0.48
N LEU A 29 -15.27 17.46 -0.90
CA LEU A 29 -15.59 16.34 -0.02
C LEU A 29 -14.33 15.75 0.63
N SER A 30 -13.24 15.58 -0.13
CA SER A 30 -11.95 15.08 0.36
C SER A 30 -11.39 15.97 1.48
N ASN A 31 -11.40 17.30 1.27
CA ASN A 31 -10.95 18.26 2.28
C ASN A 31 -11.85 18.22 3.53
N SER A 32 -13.14 18.00 3.35
CA SER A 32 -14.10 17.88 4.46
C SER A 32 -13.89 16.59 5.24
N ALA A 33 -13.60 15.48 4.57
CA ALA A 33 -13.32 14.19 5.18
C ALA A 33 -12.02 14.16 6.00
N ALA A 34 -11.16 15.18 5.92
CA ALA A 34 -10.00 15.33 6.80
C ALA A 34 -10.40 15.56 8.28
N PHE A 35 -11.64 15.98 8.54
CA PHE A 35 -12.18 16.15 9.89
C PHE A 35 -12.99 14.91 10.28
N SER A 36 -12.67 14.29 11.43
CA SER A 36 -13.27 13.04 11.88
C SER A 36 -14.80 13.07 11.98
N VAL A 37 -15.39 14.16 12.49
CA VAL A 37 -16.85 14.36 12.54
C VAL A 37 -17.50 14.21 11.17
N ASN A 38 -16.87 14.72 10.11
CA ASN A 38 -17.46 14.66 8.77
C ASN A 38 -17.35 13.24 8.18
N GLN A 39 -16.41 12.41 8.65
CA GLN A 39 -16.26 11.04 8.13
C GLN A 39 -17.47 10.18 8.46
N ASP A 40 -18.02 10.31 9.68
CA ASP A 40 -19.24 9.61 10.08
C ASP A 40 -20.47 10.20 9.38
N ILE A 41 -20.56 11.52 9.24
CA ILE A 41 -21.67 12.17 8.52
C ILE A 41 -21.68 11.72 7.06
N ILE A 42 -20.55 11.75 6.36
CA ILE A 42 -20.46 11.32 4.96
C ILE A 42 -20.86 9.85 4.80
N ARG A 43 -20.46 8.96 5.72
CA ARG A 43 -20.93 7.57 5.73
C ARG A 43 -22.45 7.49 5.89
N ASN A 44 -23.01 8.19 6.88
CA ASN A 44 -24.45 8.15 7.17
C ASN A 44 -25.32 8.76 6.05
N LEU A 45 -24.74 9.55 5.14
CA LEU A 45 -25.39 10.10 3.94
C LEU A 45 -25.11 9.24 2.69
N ASP A 46 -24.73 7.97 2.85
CA ASP A 46 -24.37 7.01 1.79
C ASP A 46 -23.21 7.46 0.87
N GLY A 47 -22.43 8.44 1.33
CA GLY A 47 -21.38 9.08 0.53
C GLY A 47 -20.24 8.14 0.14
N LEU A 48 -19.94 7.12 0.96
CA LEU A 48 -18.91 6.13 0.64
C LEU A 48 -19.25 5.37 -0.64
N SER A 49 -20.50 4.92 -0.76
CA SER A 49 -20.97 4.18 -1.93
C SER A 49 -20.96 5.05 -3.20
N ILE A 50 -21.32 6.32 -3.06
CA ILE A 50 -21.40 7.30 -4.15
C ILE A 50 -20.01 7.61 -4.67
N ILE A 51 -19.07 7.92 -3.78
CA ILE A 51 -17.67 8.15 -4.15
C ILE A 51 -17.04 6.89 -4.72
N GLY A 52 -17.34 5.72 -4.15
CA GLY A 52 -16.83 4.42 -4.61
C GLY A 52 -17.23 4.07 -6.04
N ARG A 53 -18.46 4.40 -6.48
CA ARG A 53 -18.91 4.17 -7.87
C ARG A 53 -18.07 4.93 -8.89
N MET A 54 -17.56 6.11 -8.53
CA MET A 54 -16.70 6.91 -9.40
C MET A 54 -15.39 6.19 -9.79
N LEU A 55 -14.98 5.14 -9.05
CA LEU A 55 -13.80 4.32 -9.37
C LEU A 55 -13.98 3.43 -10.61
N SER A 56 -15.22 3.15 -11.01
CA SER A 56 -15.54 2.34 -12.19
C SER A 56 -15.76 3.23 -13.41
N ASP A 57 -16.62 4.25 -13.25
CA ASP A 57 -17.36 4.82 -14.39
C ASP A 57 -16.80 6.16 -14.89
N CYS A 58 -15.75 6.70 -14.25
CA CYS A 58 -15.27 8.05 -14.55
C CYS A 58 -13.90 8.10 -15.26
N VAL A 59 -13.53 9.28 -15.73
CA VAL A 59 -12.20 9.54 -16.29
C VAL A 59 -11.10 9.43 -15.22
N PRO A 60 -9.83 9.15 -15.58
CA PRO A 60 -8.73 8.96 -14.62
C PRO A 60 -8.59 10.08 -13.57
N LYS A 61 -8.88 11.33 -13.96
CA LYS A 61 -8.76 12.47 -13.06
C LYS A 61 -9.83 12.48 -11.96
N VAL A 62 -11.07 12.14 -12.29
CA VAL A 62 -12.15 11.95 -11.31
C VAL A 62 -11.83 10.76 -10.39
N LYS A 63 -11.33 9.65 -10.94
CA LYS A 63 -10.90 8.48 -10.14
C LYS A 63 -9.81 8.86 -9.13
N GLU A 64 -8.83 9.66 -9.53
CA GLU A 64 -7.79 10.19 -8.64
C GLU A 64 -8.43 10.98 -7.47
N LYS A 65 -9.42 11.84 -7.73
CA LYS A 65 -10.08 12.62 -6.67
C LYS A 65 -10.95 11.76 -5.77
N ALA A 66 -11.63 10.76 -6.33
CA ALA A 66 -12.40 9.79 -5.56
C ALA A 66 -11.50 8.98 -4.62
N LEU A 67 -10.36 8.48 -5.10
CA LEU A 67 -9.37 7.77 -4.27
C LEU A 67 -8.83 8.65 -3.14
N ASN A 68 -8.55 9.93 -3.38
CA ASN A 68 -8.11 10.85 -2.33
C ASN A 68 -9.20 11.09 -1.28
N ALA A 69 -10.46 11.24 -1.68
CA ALA A 69 -11.57 11.35 -0.75
C ALA A 69 -11.72 10.07 0.09
N LEU A 70 -11.71 8.90 -0.54
CA LEU A 70 -11.77 7.60 0.15
C LEU A 70 -10.58 7.39 1.08
N ASN A 71 -9.38 7.84 0.72
CA ASN A 71 -8.20 7.78 1.58
C ASN A 71 -8.44 8.53 2.90
N ASN A 72 -8.97 9.75 2.85
CA ASN A 72 -9.29 10.50 4.06
C ASN A 72 -10.43 9.84 4.86
N LEU A 73 -11.46 9.34 4.18
CA LEU A 73 -12.59 8.63 4.80
C LEU A 73 -12.18 7.31 5.46
N SER A 74 -11.17 6.62 4.92
CA SER A 74 -10.64 5.36 5.44
C SER A 74 -9.85 5.50 6.74
N MET A 75 -9.60 6.72 7.23
CA MET A 75 -9.01 6.95 8.55
C MET A 75 -9.98 6.53 9.69
N ASN A 76 -11.27 6.36 9.39
CA ASN A 76 -12.26 5.81 10.32
C ASN A 76 -12.46 4.31 10.07
N ILE A 77 -12.23 3.48 11.09
CA ILE A 77 -12.32 2.01 10.97
C ILE A 77 -13.70 1.54 10.50
N LYS A 78 -14.79 2.16 10.96
CA LYS A 78 -16.15 1.80 10.50
C LYS A 78 -16.35 2.12 9.02
N ASN A 79 -15.71 3.18 8.51
CA ASN A 79 -15.75 3.45 7.07
C ASN A 79 -14.96 2.40 6.28
N GLN A 80 -13.90 1.83 6.84
CA GLN A 80 -13.14 0.77 6.18
C GLN A 80 -14.00 -0.48 5.92
N GLU A 81 -14.93 -0.81 6.82
CA GLU A 81 -15.88 -1.93 6.67
C GLU A 81 -16.73 -1.82 5.39
N GLU A 82 -17.08 -0.59 4.99
CA GLU A 82 -17.79 -0.32 3.74
C GLU A 82 -16.84 -0.15 2.55
N ILE A 83 -15.70 0.52 2.72
CA ILE A 83 -14.74 0.80 1.64
C ILE A 83 -14.06 -0.47 1.12
N GLN A 84 -13.90 -1.51 1.95
CA GLN A 84 -13.18 -2.74 1.59
C GLN A 84 -13.68 -3.44 0.32
N VAL A 85 -14.95 -3.24 -0.06
CA VAL A 85 -15.51 -3.80 -1.29
C VAL A 85 -14.81 -3.28 -2.55
N TYR A 86 -14.18 -2.09 -2.47
CA TYR A 86 -13.48 -1.46 -3.58
C TYR A 86 -12.01 -1.86 -3.71
N ILE A 87 -11.42 -2.56 -2.74
CA ILE A 87 -9.97 -2.87 -2.72
C ILE A 87 -9.51 -3.53 -4.03
N THR A 88 -10.22 -4.55 -4.50
CA THR A 88 -9.87 -5.25 -5.74
C THR A 88 -9.95 -4.32 -6.97
N GLN A 89 -10.92 -3.40 -6.99
CA GLN A 89 -11.04 -2.40 -8.07
C GLN A 89 -9.91 -1.35 -8.00
N VAL A 90 -9.52 -0.92 -6.80
CA VAL A 90 -8.39 -0.03 -6.57
C VAL A 90 -7.09 -0.69 -7.05
N CYS A 91 -6.88 -1.96 -6.72
CA CYS A 91 -5.75 -2.74 -7.20
C CYS A 91 -5.66 -2.79 -8.74
N ARG A 92 -6.77 -3.08 -9.44
CA ARG A 92 -6.82 -3.04 -10.92
C ARG A 92 -6.53 -1.63 -11.45
N SER A 93 -7.03 -0.60 -10.78
CA SER A 93 -6.79 0.79 -11.17
C SER A 93 -5.29 1.14 -11.06
N ILE A 94 -4.61 0.71 -10.00
CA ILE A 94 -3.16 0.88 -9.80
C ILE A 94 -2.37 0.18 -10.90
N GLU A 95 -2.75 -1.05 -11.25
CA GLU A 95 -2.09 -1.87 -12.27
C GLU A 95 -2.25 -1.29 -13.68
N SER A 96 -3.44 -0.77 -14.01
CA SER A 96 -3.73 -0.17 -15.32
C SER A 96 -3.22 1.28 -15.49
N ALA A 97 -2.92 1.97 -14.39
CA ALA A 97 -2.52 3.37 -14.44
C ALA A 97 -1.09 3.54 -14.99
N PRO A 98 -0.79 4.65 -15.69
CA PRO A 98 0.59 4.95 -16.08
C PRO A 98 1.52 4.96 -14.85
N LEU A 99 2.72 4.40 -15.02
CA LEU A 99 3.74 4.33 -13.99
C LEU A 99 4.01 5.71 -13.40
N ASN A 100 4.01 5.81 -12.06
CA ASN A 100 4.19 7.05 -11.29
C ASN A 100 3.07 8.09 -11.39
N SER A 101 1.93 7.76 -12.01
CA SER A 101 0.80 8.70 -12.09
C SER A 101 0.19 9.02 -10.72
N GLU A 102 -0.45 10.20 -10.61
CA GLU A 102 -1.17 10.58 -9.40
C GLU A 102 -2.33 9.63 -9.06
N LEU A 103 -2.95 9.01 -10.07
CA LEU A 103 -3.97 7.98 -9.87
C LEU A 103 -3.39 6.76 -9.15
N GLN A 104 -2.23 6.29 -9.61
CA GLN A 104 -1.51 5.17 -9.00
C GLN A 104 -1.12 5.48 -7.54
N LEU A 105 -0.62 6.69 -7.28
CA LEU A 105 -0.23 7.14 -5.94
C LEU A 105 -1.44 7.32 -5.00
N ALA A 106 -2.57 7.84 -5.50
CA ALA A 106 -3.80 7.96 -4.73
C ALA A 106 -4.34 6.58 -4.32
N GLY A 107 -4.28 5.60 -5.24
CA GLY A 107 -4.65 4.22 -4.96
C GLY A 107 -3.78 3.59 -3.88
N LEU A 108 -2.45 3.71 -4.00
CA LEU A 108 -1.50 3.16 -3.02
C LEU A 108 -1.66 3.79 -1.63
N ARG A 109 -2.00 5.08 -1.54
CA ARG A 109 -2.30 5.76 -0.26
C ARG A 109 -3.55 5.17 0.40
N LEU A 110 -4.63 5.00 -0.36
CA LEU A 110 -5.83 4.32 0.15
C LEU A 110 -5.51 2.90 0.61
N LEU A 111 -4.78 2.11 -0.18
CA LEU A 111 -4.40 0.75 0.21
C LEU A 111 -3.48 0.71 1.45
N THR A 112 -2.68 1.75 1.68
CA THR A 112 -1.88 1.86 2.91
C THR A 112 -2.79 1.93 4.14
N ASN A 113 -3.85 2.74 4.09
CA ASN A 113 -4.82 2.82 5.19
C ASN A 113 -5.63 1.53 5.34
N MET A 114 -6.09 0.97 4.23
CA MET A 114 -6.88 -0.28 4.20
C MET A 114 -6.07 -1.54 4.56
N SER A 115 -4.74 -1.43 4.68
CA SER A 115 -3.85 -2.52 5.11
C SER A 115 -3.34 -2.33 6.54
N VAL A 116 -3.80 -1.32 7.28
CA VAL A 116 -3.44 -1.19 8.70
C VAL A 116 -3.99 -2.37 9.51
N THR A 117 -5.17 -2.88 9.14
CA THR A 117 -5.75 -4.11 9.70
C THR A 117 -5.58 -5.28 8.74
N SER A 118 -5.41 -6.48 9.29
CA SER A 118 -5.18 -7.69 8.50
C SER A 118 -6.42 -8.24 7.79
N ASP A 119 -7.63 -7.78 8.17
CA ASP A 119 -8.92 -8.32 7.75
C ASP A 119 -9.08 -8.36 6.22
N TYR A 120 -8.47 -7.39 5.54
CA TYR A 120 -8.63 -7.21 4.10
C TYR A 120 -7.40 -7.60 3.28
N HIS A 121 -6.34 -8.09 3.91
CA HIS A 121 -5.08 -8.40 3.22
C HIS A 121 -5.25 -9.42 2.09
N HIS A 122 -6.14 -10.41 2.27
CA HIS A 122 -6.43 -11.44 1.26
C HIS A 122 -6.90 -10.86 -0.09
N LYS A 123 -7.51 -9.66 -0.10
CA LYS A 123 -7.99 -8.99 -1.32
C LYS A 123 -6.87 -8.42 -2.18
N MET A 124 -5.66 -8.29 -1.63
CA MET A 124 -4.48 -7.73 -2.29
C MET A 124 -3.47 -8.79 -2.77
N ILE A 125 -3.69 -10.09 -2.48
CA ILE A 125 -2.76 -11.18 -2.82
C ILE A 125 -2.40 -11.17 -4.31
N ASN A 126 -3.41 -11.07 -5.18
CA ASN A 126 -3.21 -11.12 -6.63
C ASN A 126 -2.48 -9.89 -7.19
N SER A 127 -2.32 -8.83 -6.39
CA SER A 127 -1.65 -7.59 -6.79
C SER A 127 -0.22 -7.47 -6.27
N ILE A 128 0.26 -8.43 -5.48
CA ILE A 128 1.65 -8.47 -5.01
C ILE A 128 2.65 -8.36 -6.18
N PRO A 129 2.51 -9.08 -7.31
CA PRO A 129 3.43 -8.91 -8.44
C PRO A 129 3.45 -7.47 -9.00
N CYS A 130 2.28 -6.84 -9.11
CA CYS A 130 2.16 -5.44 -9.54
C CYS A 130 2.88 -4.51 -8.55
N PHE A 131 2.68 -4.69 -7.24
CA PHE A 131 3.38 -3.89 -6.23
C PHE A 131 4.90 -4.02 -6.34
N LEU A 132 5.42 -5.24 -6.53
CA LEU A 132 6.86 -5.46 -6.67
C LEU A 132 7.44 -4.88 -7.97
N HIS A 133 6.65 -4.89 -9.06
CA HIS A 133 7.02 -4.17 -10.28
C HIS A 133 7.13 -2.65 -10.03
N LEU A 134 6.14 -2.05 -9.35
CA LEU A 134 6.18 -0.63 -8.97
C LEU A 134 7.31 -0.30 -8.00
N LEU A 135 7.70 -1.25 -7.14
CA LEU A 135 8.85 -1.11 -6.27
C LEU A 135 10.17 -1.07 -7.07
N SER A 136 10.23 -1.78 -8.20
CA SER A 136 11.42 -1.87 -9.04
C SER A 136 11.58 -0.67 -9.97
N GLU A 137 10.50 -0.28 -10.64
CA GLU A 137 10.51 0.71 -11.72
C GLU A 137 10.00 2.11 -11.28
N GLY A 138 9.39 2.19 -10.09
CA GLY A 138 8.80 3.42 -9.59
C GLY A 138 9.84 4.46 -9.18
N THR A 139 9.43 5.73 -9.21
CA THR A 139 10.15 6.83 -8.54
C THR A 139 10.20 6.59 -7.03
N GLU A 140 11.10 7.28 -6.32
CA GLU A 140 11.18 7.22 -4.86
C GLU A 140 9.81 7.44 -4.19
N ARG A 141 9.01 8.38 -4.69
CA ARG A 141 7.66 8.66 -4.19
C ARG A 141 6.73 7.43 -4.31
N THR A 142 6.78 6.72 -5.43
CA THR A 142 6.01 5.49 -5.65
C THR A 142 6.53 4.35 -4.79
N GLN A 143 7.85 4.14 -4.76
CA GLN A 143 8.50 3.10 -3.96
C GLN A 143 8.15 3.23 -2.47
N ILE A 144 8.15 4.45 -1.92
CA ILE A 144 7.75 4.69 -0.53
C ILE A 144 6.30 4.25 -0.28
N GLN A 145 5.36 4.57 -1.17
CA GLN A 145 3.95 4.18 -0.98
C GLN A 145 3.75 2.67 -1.13
N VAL A 146 4.41 2.05 -2.10
CA VAL A 146 4.39 0.59 -2.28
C VAL A 146 4.95 -0.11 -1.04
N LEU A 147 6.10 0.33 -0.52
CA LEU A 147 6.70 -0.25 0.68
C LEU A 147 5.83 -0.10 1.92
N LYS A 148 5.04 0.98 2.05
CA LYS A 148 4.07 1.10 3.14
C LYS A 148 3.01 -0.01 3.09
N VAL A 149 2.47 -0.30 1.90
CA VAL A 149 1.53 -1.41 1.71
C VAL A 149 2.23 -2.74 2.00
N LEU A 150 3.41 -2.99 1.42
CA LEU A 150 4.13 -4.26 1.59
C LEU A 150 4.55 -4.54 3.04
N VAL A 151 4.97 -3.53 3.80
CA VAL A 151 5.30 -3.65 5.24
C VAL A 151 4.07 -4.05 6.05
N ASN A 152 2.92 -3.43 5.78
CA ASN A 152 1.67 -3.80 6.41
C ASN A 152 1.29 -5.25 6.09
N LEU A 153 1.35 -5.63 4.80
CA LEU A 153 1.07 -7.00 4.37
C LEU A 153 2.01 -8.01 5.03
N SER A 154 3.32 -7.74 5.09
CA SER A 154 4.30 -8.67 5.66
C SER A 154 4.20 -8.82 7.17
N ALA A 155 3.61 -7.86 7.88
CA ALA A 155 3.32 -7.99 9.30
C ALA A 155 2.27 -9.07 9.62
N ASN A 156 1.47 -9.49 8.63
CA ASN A 156 0.49 -10.56 8.77
C ASN A 156 1.08 -11.91 8.33
N PRO A 157 1.26 -12.90 9.24
CA PRO A 157 1.78 -14.21 8.91
C PRO A 157 1.05 -14.92 7.76
N ALA A 158 -0.27 -14.73 7.63
CA ALA A 158 -1.06 -15.33 6.55
C ALA A 158 -0.65 -14.86 5.14
N MET A 159 0.02 -13.71 5.02
CA MET A 159 0.51 -13.18 3.75
C MET A 159 1.91 -13.67 3.39
N THR A 160 2.64 -14.24 4.37
CA THR A 160 4.07 -14.57 4.24
C THR A 160 4.34 -15.47 3.05
N ARG A 161 3.62 -16.58 2.92
CA ARG A 161 3.80 -17.51 1.78
C ARG A 161 3.59 -16.83 0.43
N HIS A 162 2.59 -15.96 0.31
CA HIS A 162 2.30 -15.26 -0.93
C HIS A 162 3.39 -14.26 -1.31
N LEU A 163 3.92 -13.54 -0.32
CA LEU A 163 5.02 -12.59 -0.51
C LEU A 163 6.32 -13.33 -0.86
N LEU A 164 6.65 -14.39 -0.11
CA LEU A 164 7.88 -15.17 -0.30
C LEU A 164 7.99 -15.82 -1.69
N ARG A 165 6.86 -16.24 -2.27
CA ARG A 165 6.80 -16.83 -3.63
C ARG A 165 6.91 -15.80 -4.76
N ALA A 166 6.63 -14.54 -4.48
CA ALA A 166 6.65 -13.51 -5.50
C ALA A 166 8.08 -13.25 -5.99
N GLN A 167 8.22 -12.88 -7.26
CA GLN A 167 9.52 -12.70 -7.91
C GLN A 167 9.85 -11.22 -8.03
N VAL A 168 11.08 -10.85 -7.64
CA VAL A 168 11.57 -9.46 -7.73
C VAL A 168 13.11 -9.46 -7.68
N PRO A 169 13.80 -9.78 -8.79
CA PRO A 169 15.26 -9.90 -8.82
C PRO A 169 16.00 -8.64 -8.35
N SER A 170 15.40 -7.46 -8.58
CA SER A 170 15.91 -6.13 -8.22
C SER A 170 15.83 -5.83 -6.72
N LEU A 171 15.19 -6.66 -5.88
CA LEU A 171 14.91 -6.36 -4.47
C LEU A 171 16.18 -6.03 -3.67
N LEU A 172 17.29 -6.71 -3.95
CA LEU A 172 18.58 -6.47 -3.29
C LEU A 172 19.14 -5.06 -3.51
N LEU A 173 18.72 -4.39 -4.60
CA LEU A 173 19.17 -3.03 -4.91
C LEU A 173 18.66 -2.01 -3.88
N LEU A 174 17.54 -2.29 -3.20
CA LEU A 174 17.00 -1.42 -2.16
C LEU A 174 17.92 -1.35 -0.93
N PHE A 175 18.76 -2.36 -0.69
CA PHE A 175 19.63 -2.45 0.48
C PHE A 175 21.02 -1.88 0.20
N GLY A 176 21.09 -0.62 -0.24
CA GLY A 176 22.34 0.08 -0.56
C GLY A 176 22.59 1.28 0.34
N ASN A 177 23.87 1.63 0.56
CA ASN A 177 24.26 2.83 1.31
C ASN A 177 23.82 4.14 0.65
N CYS A 178 23.52 4.12 -0.66
CA CYS A 178 23.05 5.29 -1.40
C CYS A 178 21.52 5.30 -1.58
N THR A 179 20.81 4.29 -1.06
CA THR A 179 19.35 4.26 -1.15
C THR A 179 18.75 5.34 -0.25
N HIS A 180 17.71 6.01 -0.73
CA HIS A 180 16.97 6.98 0.07
C HIS A 180 16.57 6.39 1.42
N ARG A 181 16.87 7.11 2.52
CA ARG A 181 16.69 6.65 3.91
C ARG A 181 15.34 5.99 4.17
N ASP A 182 14.24 6.65 3.77
CA ASP A 182 12.89 6.16 4.02
C ASP A 182 12.55 4.86 3.25
N ILE A 183 13.14 4.68 2.07
CA ILE A 183 12.99 3.45 1.28
C ILE A 183 13.76 2.33 1.99
N LEU A 184 15.00 2.61 2.38
CA LEU A 184 15.87 1.65 3.05
C LEU A 184 15.27 1.14 4.36
N LEU A 185 14.80 2.04 5.24
CA LEU A 185 14.17 1.67 6.51
C LEU A 185 12.91 0.81 6.31
N ARG A 186 12.10 1.10 5.29
CA ARG A 186 10.91 0.30 5.01
C ARG A 186 11.24 -1.04 4.36
N ALA A 187 12.25 -1.10 3.50
CA ALA A 187 12.75 -2.35 2.94
C ALA A 187 13.32 -3.27 4.04
N LEU A 188 14.05 -2.70 5.01
CA LEU A 188 14.54 -3.42 6.18
C LEU A 188 13.38 -3.93 7.07
N ALA A 189 12.38 -3.10 7.34
CA ALA A 189 11.18 -3.53 8.08
C ALA A 189 10.41 -4.63 7.34
N PHE A 190 10.25 -4.52 6.02
CA PHE A 190 9.62 -5.53 5.19
C PHE A 190 10.36 -6.87 5.27
N ALA A 191 11.68 -6.86 5.13
CA ALA A 191 12.53 -8.04 5.26
C ALA A 191 12.50 -8.64 6.68
N ALA A 192 12.52 -7.80 7.72
CA ALA A 192 12.45 -8.24 9.12
C ALA A 192 11.15 -9.00 9.41
N ASN A 193 10.01 -8.46 8.96
CA ASN A 193 8.71 -9.12 9.12
C ASN A 193 8.69 -10.50 8.45
N LEU A 194 9.21 -10.61 7.22
CA LEU A 194 9.25 -11.89 6.51
C LEU A 194 10.17 -12.90 7.19
N LYS A 195 11.39 -12.53 7.57
CA LYS A 195 12.32 -13.43 8.28
C LYS A 195 11.74 -13.90 9.61
N LYS A 196 11.16 -12.98 10.39
CA LYS A 196 10.47 -13.31 11.64
C LYS A 196 9.37 -14.34 11.43
N ASN A 197 8.54 -14.18 10.40
CA ASN A 197 7.46 -15.12 10.12
C ASN A 197 8.00 -16.49 9.66
N VAL A 198 9.06 -16.52 8.85
CA VAL A 198 9.73 -17.78 8.44
C VAL A 198 10.30 -18.52 9.65
N ASN A 199 10.96 -17.82 10.56
CA ASN A 199 11.58 -18.42 11.75
C ASN A 199 10.54 -18.96 12.75
N ASN A 200 9.32 -18.41 12.76
CA ASN A 200 8.22 -18.85 13.63
C ASN A 200 7.44 -20.04 13.06
N GLU A 201 7.63 -20.40 11.80
CA GLU A 201 6.97 -21.56 11.20
C GLU A 201 7.86 -22.81 11.30
N ASP A 202 7.28 -23.94 11.73
CA ASP A 202 7.96 -25.22 12.02
C ASP A 202 8.48 -25.94 10.76
N GLY A 203 9.29 -25.26 9.94
CA GLY A 203 9.95 -25.84 8.76
C GLY A 203 9.04 -26.10 7.56
N THR A 204 7.72 -25.87 7.66
CA THR A 204 6.76 -26.04 6.55
C THR A 204 7.05 -25.15 5.36
N MET A 205 7.54 -23.93 5.58
CA MET A 205 7.89 -23.03 4.48
C MET A 205 9.16 -23.49 3.75
N ILE A 206 10.09 -24.15 4.43
CA ILE A 206 11.35 -24.63 3.81
C ILE A 206 11.09 -25.74 2.78
N GLN A 207 9.94 -26.43 2.88
CA GLN A 207 9.53 -27.50 1.97
C GLN A 207 8.84 -26.99 0.70
N ASP A 208 8.45 -25.72 0.64
CA ASP A 208 7.82 -25.13 -0.54
C ASP A 208 8.84 -24.95 -1.68
N GLN A 209 8.41 -25.18 -2.92
CA GLN A 209 9.23 -24.89 -4.11
C GLN A 209 9.20 -23.39 -4.41
N TYR A 210 10.32 -22.72 -4.21
CA TYR A 210 10.53 -21.32 -4.58
C TYR A 210 11.47 -21.20 -5.78
N SER A 211 11.19 -20.24 -6.67
CA SER A 211 12.12 -19.89 -7.76
C SER A 211 13.35 -19.16 -7.23
N GLU A 212 14.45 -19.17 -7.98
CA GLU A 212 15.68 -18.45 -7.62
C GLU A 212 15.47 -16.93 -7.55
N ASP A 213 14.55 -16.39 -8.35
CA ASP A 213 14.17 -14.98 -8.36
C ASP A 213 13.16 -14.58 -7.27
N SER A 214 12.77 -15.51 -6.40
CA SER A 214 11.77 -15.28 -5.36
C SER A 214 12.29 -14.47 -4.18
N ILE A 215 11.40 -13.76 -3.48
CA ILE A 215 11.74 -13.07 -2.24
C ILE A 215 12.34 -14.03 -1.20
N PHE A 216 11.85 -15.28 -1.13
CA PHE A 216 12.41 -16.30 -0.23
C PHE A 216 13.89 -16.55 -0.50
N PHE A 217 14.26 -16.79 -1.76
CA PHE A 217 15.64 -17.06 -2.13
C PHE A 217 16.52 -15.83 -1.88
N ILE A 218 15.99 -14.64 -2.18
CA ILE A 218 16.73 -13.38 -2.05
C ILE A 218 16.99 -13.01 -0.58
N LEU A 219 16.00 -13.13 0.30
CA LEU A 219 16.07 -12.59 1.67
C LEU A 219 16.21 -13.64 2.79
N CYS A 220 15.69 -14.86 2.59
CA CYS A 220 15.52 -15.82 3.69
C CYS A 220 16.46 -17.03 3.59
N ARG A 221 16.70 -17.56 2.38
CA ARG A 221 17.53 -18.76 2.17
C ARG A 221 19.02 -18.40 2.17
N ASP A 222 19.66 -18.33 3.35
CA ASP A 222 21.11 -18.13 3.55
C ASP A 222 21.78 -17.31 2.42
N SER A 223 21.17 -16.17 2.12
CA SER A 223 21.52 -15.38 0.94
C SER A 223 22.79 -14.60 1.25
N ALA A 224 23.93 -15.14 0.80
CA ALA A 224 25.22 -14.47 0.91
C ALA A 224 25.17 -13.03 0.34
N PRO A 225 24.51 -12.76 -0.81
CA PRO A 225 24.35 -11.39 -1.31
C PRO A 225 23.59 -10.47 -0.35
N PHE A 226 22.47 -10.94 0.23
CA PHE A 226 21.70 -10.13 1.18
C PHE A 226 22.48 -9.87 2.46
N THR A 227 23.13 -10.89 3.01
CA THR A 227 23.99 -10.77 4.20
C THR A 227 25.13 -9.78 3.96
N GLN A 228 25.74 -9.79 2.78
CA GLN A 228 26.77 -8.82 2.41
C GLN A 228 26.21 -7.38 2.35
N LYS A 229 25.01 -7.18 1.78
CA LYS A 229 24.33 -5.88 1.80
C LYS A 229 24.11 -5.40 3.24
N LEU A 230 23.56 -6.24 4.11
CA LEU A 230 23.36 -5.92 5.53
C LEU A 230 24.67 -5.58 6.24
N ALA A 231 25.73 -6.37 6.02
CA ALA A 231 27.04 -6.09 6.60
C ALA A 231 27.57 -4.70 6.18
N SER A 232 27.39 -4.32 4.91
CA SER A 232 27.79 -2.98 4.44
C SER A 232 26.98 -1.86 5.08
N LEU A 233 25.70 -2.11 5.41
CA LEU A 233 24.81 -1.14 6.05
C LEU A 233 25.08 -0.97 7.55
N LEU A 234 25.88 -1.85 8.19
CA LEU A 234 26.34 -1.64 9.57
C LEU A 234 27.22 -0.38 9.72
N HIS A 235 27.80 0.09 8.62
CA HIS A 235 28.60 1.32 8.56
C HIS A 235 27.80 2.53 8.07
N HIS A 236 26.47 2.41 7.91
CA HIS A 236 25.63 3.50 7.44
C HIS A 236 25.62 4.69 8.43
N PRO A 237 25.60 5.95 7.95
CA PRO A 237 25.63 7.12 8.84
C PRO A 237 24.39 7.21 9.74
N ASP A 238 23.23 6.78 9.24
CA ASP A 238 21.98 6.80 10.00
C ASP A 238 21.92 5.70 11.07
N THR A 239 21.66 6.09 12.33
CA THR A 239 21.60 5.18 13.48
C THR A 239 20.43 4.21 13.41
N GLU A 240 19.27 4.65 12.95
CA GLU A 240 18.07 3.81 12.87
C GLU A 240 18.26 2.68 11.84
N VAL A 241 18.91 2.98 10.71
CA VAL A 241 19.29 1.97 9.71
C VAL A 241 20.18 0.91 10.35
N LYS A 242 21.24 1.31 11.07
CA LYS A 242 22.15 0.36 11.73
C LYS A 242 21.44 -0.52 12.76
N GLU A 243 20.57 0.07 13.59
CA GLU A 243 19.80 -0.69 14.57
C GLU A 243 18.89 -1.74 13.91
N GLN A 244 18.20 -1.40 12.83
CA GLN A 244 17.36 -2.36 12.12
C GLN A 244 18.18 -3.48 11.47
N VAL A 245 19.35 -3.16 10.90
CA VAL A 245 20.28 -4.15 10.33
C VAL A 245 20.77 -5.12 11.40
N VAL A 246 21.18 -4.63 12.57
CA VAL A 246 21.61 -5.48 13.69
C VAL A 246 20.48 -6.43 14.13
N ARG A 247 19.25 -5.92 14.26
CA ARG A 247 18.09 -6.76 14.59
C ARG A 247 17.84 -7.84 13.55
N LEU A 248 18.09 -7.57 12.27
CA LEU A 248 17.83 -8.51 11.18
C LEU A 248 18.92 -9.59 11.03
N LEU A 249 20.15 -9.27 11.45
CA LEU A 249 21.28 -10.21 11.51
C LEU A 249 21.25 -11.12 12.75
N THR A 250 20.54 -10.73 13.80
CA THR A 250 20.45 -11.47 15.07
C THR A 250 19.14 -12.25 15.24
N GLN A 251 18.21 -12.12 14.29
CA GLN A 251 16.99 -12.94 14.17
C GLN A 251 17.26 -14.30 13.56
#